data_AF-A0A7W0JLY9-F1
#
_entry.id   AF-A0A7W0JLY9-F1
#
_cell.length_a   1.000
_cell.length_b   1.000
_cell.length_c   1.000
_cell.angle_alpha   90.00
_cell.angle_beta   90.00
_cell.angle_gamma   90.00
#
_symmetry.space_group_name_H-M   'P 1'
#
loop_
_entity.id
_entity.type
_entity.pdbx_description
1 polymer ?
#
loop_
_entity_poly.entity_id
_entity_poly.type
_entity_poly.pdbx_seq_one_letter_code
_entity_poly.pdbx_strand_id
1 'polypeptide(L)'
;GQHWVYMDIQEGSYGGRYGKDGLDAVDTLYANTRNNPIEDIESHFPLRVTQYELLEDRGGPGRWRGGLGTTREIEFLDDAGYSLEGDGSVTAPPGLFGGAEGTPGAVLLNRGTAGELELPSKFPYRKATSGDRLCLISPCGGGYGNPAERDRNAVQEDLIDGYVSRESARTNYGAKESE
;
A
#
# COMPACT_ATOMS: atom_id res chain seq x y z
N GLY A 1 31.87 10.94 -6.08
CA GLY A 1 30.65 10.13 -6.14
C GLY A 1 30.38 9.75 -7.57
N GLN A 2 30.08 8.49 -7.84
CA GLN A 2 29.59 8.08 -9.15
C GLN A 2 28.15 8.58 -9.32
N HIS A 3 27.77 8.93 -10.55
CA HIS A 3 26.38 9.26 -10.86
C HIS A 3 25.54 7.98 -10.74
N TRP A 4 24.36 8.10 -10.13
CA TRP A 4 23.45 6.98 -9.94
C TRP A 4 22.04 7.38 -10.35
N VAL A 5 21.25 6.39 -10.76
CA VAL A 5 19.82 6.53 -11.04
C VAL A 5 19.17 5.26 -10.52
N TYR A 6 18.21 5.41 -9.61
CA TYR A 6 17.39 4.32 -9.11
C TYR A 6 15.97 4.50 -9.63
N MET A 7 15.39 3.44 -10.18
CA MET A 7 13.99 3.40 -10.61
C MET A 7 13.29 2.32 -9.80
N ASP A 8 12.25 2.72 -9.08
CA ASP A 8 11.38 1.81 -8.34
C ASP A 8 10.02 1.69 -9.02
N ILE A 9 9.44 0.50 -8.99
CA ILE A 9 8.11 0.20 -9.49
C ILE A 9 7.35 -0.42 -8.32
N GLN A 10 6.35 0.32 -7.83
CA GLN A 10 5.53 -0.10 -6.69
C GLN A 10 4.56 -1.21 -7.09
N GLU A 11 4.39 -2.18 -6.19
CA GLU A 11 3.39 -3.23 -6.33
C GLU A 11 2.00 -2.67 -6.07
N GLY A 12 1.00 -3.20 -6.78
CA GLY A 12 -0.39 -2.85 -6.55
C GLY A 12 -1.12 -3.96 -5.80
N SER A 13 -2.45 -3.90 -5.90
CA SER A 13 -3.32 -4.96 -5.42
C SER A 13 -4.56 -5.07 -6.30
N TYR A 14 -5.31 -6.15 -6.13
CA TYR A 14 -6.54 -6.40 -6.88
C TYR A 14 -7.78 -6.27 -5.99
N GLY A 15 -8.92 -5.97 -6.60
CA GLY A 15 -10.21 -6.04 -5.90
C GLY A 15 -10.62 -7.46 -5.55
N GLY A 16 -11.48 -7.60 -4.55
CA GLY A 16 -12.17 -8.86 -4.26
C GLY A 16 -12.92 -9.36 -5.49
N ARG A 17 -13.03 -10.68 -5.63
CA ARG A 17 -13.72 -11.31 -6.77
C ARG A 17 -14.65 -12.40 -6.28
N TYR A 18 -15.61 -12.77 -7.12
CA TYR A 18 -16.52 -13.87 -6.80
C TYR A 18 -15.72 -15.15 -6.49
N GLY A 19 -15.81 -15.59 -5.23
CA GLY A 19 -15.14 -16.79 -4.73
C GLY A 19 -13.75 -16.59 -4.13
N LYS A 20 -13.09 -15.42 -4.24
CA LYS A 20 -11.73 -15.20 -3.72
C LYS A 20 -11.43 -13.74 -3.36
N ASP A 21 -10.59 -13.55 -2.34
CA ASP A 21 -10.05 -12.23 -1.99
C ASP A 21 -9.14 -11.67 -3.09
N GLY A 22 -9.00 -10.35 -3.08
CA GLY A 22 -8.04 -9.64 -3.91
C GLY A 22 -6.61 -10.09 -3.60
N LEU A 23 -5.74 -10.03 -4.60
CA LEU A 23 -4.33 -10.32 -4.41
C LEU A 23 -3.66 -9.13 -3.72
N ASP A 24 -2.95 -9.39 -2.63
CA ASP A 24 -2.17 -8.42 -1.87
C ASP A 24 -0.75 -8.27 -2.47
N ALA A 25 -0.24 -7.03 -2.56
CA ALA A 25 1.12 -6.68 -2.99
C ALA A 25 1.65 -7.47 -4.21
N VAL A 26 0.87 -7.47 -5.28
CA VAL A 26 1.26 -8.10 -6.55
C VAL A 26 1.47 -7.06 -7.62
N ASP A 27 2.32 -7.40 -8.57
CA ASP A 27 2.36 -6.67 -9.81
C ASP A 27 0.98 -6.68 -10.50
N THR A 28 0.60 -5.53 -11.05
CA THR A 28 -0.65 -5.37 -11.78
C THR A 28 -0.37 -5.41 -13.27
N LEU A 29 -1.38 -5.71 -14.10
CA LEU A 29 -1.28 -6.06 -15.53
C LEU A 29 -0.41 -5.15 -16.42
N TYR A 30 0.04 -4.00 -15.94
CA TYR A 30 0.89 -3.05 -16.66
C TYR A 30 2.39 -3.28 -16.51
N ALA A 31 2.87 -3.96 -15.45
CA ALA A 31 4.25 -3.83 -15.01
C ALA A 31 4.92 -5.16 -14.64
N ASN A 32 4.93 -6.19 -15.51
CA ASN A 32 5.50 -7.54 -15.27
C ASN A 32 6.97 -7.54 -14.76
N THR A 33 7.13 -7.22 -13.49
CA THR A 33 8.39 -6.86 -12.82
C THR A 33 8.41 -7.53 -11.46
N ARG A 34 9.63 -7.81 -10.98
CA ARG A 34 9.82 -8.28 -9.60
C ARG A 34 10.11 -7.06 -8.73
N ASN A 35 9.80 -7.17 -7.45
CA ASN A 35 10.24 -6.19 -6.48
C ASN A 35 11.77 -6.16 -6.41
N ASN A 36 12.33 -4.99 -6.15
CA ASN A 36 13.76 -4.83 -5.90
C ASN A 36 14.06 -5.21 -4.43
N PRO A 37 14.96 -6.19 -4.19
CA PRO A 37 15.37 -6.56 -2.83
C PRO A 37 15.95 -5.36 -2.09
N ILE A 38 15.63 -5.23 -0.80
CA ILE A 38 16.12 -4.11 0.03
C ILE A 38 17.65 -4.13 0.07
N GLU A 39 18.25 -5.30 0.19
CA GLU A 39 19.71 -5.46 0.25
C GLU A 39 20.38 -4.98 -1.04
N ASP A 40 19.75 -5.15 -2.19
CA ASP A 40 20.26 -4.67 -3.47
C ASP A 40 20.20 -3.15 -3.55
N ILE A 41 19.09 -2.55 -3.10
CA ILE A 41 18.92 -1.09 -3.09
C ILE A 41 19.98 -0.44 -2.18
N GLU A 42 20.09 -0.91 -0.93
CA GLU A 42 20.97 -0.30 0.07
C GLU A 42 22.46 -0.55 -0.19
N SER A 43 22.80 -1.60 -0.95
CA SER A 43 24.20 -1.89 -1.29
C SER A 43 24.71 -1.07 -2.47
N HIS A 44 23.82 -0.63 -3.37
CA HIS A 44 24.21 0.03 -4.63
C HIS A 44 23.89 1.53 -4.68
N PHE A 45 22.95 2.00 -3.86
CA PHE A 45 22.48 3.39 -3.89
C PHE A 45 22.60 4.05 -2.51
N PRO A 46 22.78 5.39 -2.45
CA PRO A 46 22.75 6.13 -1.18
C PRO A 46 21.29 6.31 -0.71
N LEU A 47 20.59 5.19 -0.54
CA LEU A 47 19.19 5.10 -0.13
C LEU A 47 19.08 4.08 1.01
N ARG A 48 18.13 4.29 1.90
CA ARG A 48 17.78 3.31 2.96
C ARG A 48 16.28 3.07 2.97
N VAL A 49 15.87 1.82 2.95
CA VAL A 49 14.44 1.46 3.05
C VAL A 49 14.09 1.38 4.54
N THR A 50 13.39 2.39 5.04
CA THR A 50 13.01 2.47 6.46
C THR A 50 11.72 1.72 6.76
N GLN A 51 10.90 1.45 5.74
CA GLN A 51 9.65 0.71 5.86
C GLN A 51 9.31 0.01 4.55
N TYR A 52 8.85 -1.23 4.64
CA TYR A 52 8.28 -1.98 3.52
C TYR A 52 7.31 -3.03 4.06
N GLU A 53 6.01 -2.73 4.02
CA GLU A 53 4.99 -3.57 4.67
C GLU A 53 3.62 -3.44 4.01
N LEU A 54 2.70 -4.31 4.44
CA LEU A 54 1.27 -4.18 4.21
C LEU A 54 0.66 -3.43 5.40
N LEU A 55 -0.17 -2.43 5.10
CA LEU A 55 -0.89 -1.69 6.15
C LEU A 55 -2.26 -2.35 6.40
N GLU A 56 -2.53 -2.65 7.67
CA GLU A 56 -3.80 -3.19 8.17
C GLU A 56 -4.99 -2.27 7.78
N ASP A 57 -6.18 -2.86 7.59
CA ASP A 57 -7.46 -2.15 7.39
C ASP A 57 -7.58 -1.27 6.14
N ARG A 58 -6.70 -1.45 5.15
CA ARG A 58 -6.70 -0.63 3.93
C ARG A 58 -7.48 -1.25 2.77
N GLY A 59 -7.61 -2.58 2.78
CA GLY A 59 -8.37 -3.32 1.77
C GLY A 59 -9.86 -3.13 1.98
N GLY A 60 -10.61 -2.90 0.90
CA GLY A 60 -12.05 -2.69 0.98
C GLY A 60 -12.76 -3.90 1.56
N PRO A 61 -13.55 -3.75 2.65
CA PRO A 61 -14.31 -4.85 3.22
C PRO A 61 -15.30 -5.45 2.23
N GLY A 62 -15.42 -6.78 2.21
CA GLY A 62 -16.39 -7.50 1.41
C GLY A 62 -16.54 -8.94 1.85
N ARG A 63 -17.53 -9.67 1.31
CA ARG A 63 -17.54 -11.14 1.44
C ARG A 63 -16.20 -11.72 1.01
N TRP A 64 -15.64 -11.15 -0.06
CA TRP A 64 -14.24 -11.27 -0.41
C TRP A 64 -13.57 -9.89 -0.31
N ARG A 65 -12.51 -9.81 0.50
CA ARG A 65 -11.78 -8.57 0.82
C ARG A 65 -11.01 -8.09 -0.40
N GLY A 66 -10.87 -6.77 -0.55
CA GLY A 66 -9.93 -6.19 -1.52
C GLY A 66 -8.48 -6.32 -1.07
N GLY A 67 -7.57 -6.52 -2.01
CA GLY A 67 -6.15 -6.71 -1.71
C GLY A 67 -5.48 -5.47 -1.14
N LEU A 68 -4.49 -5.67 -0.28
CA LEU A 68 -3.63 -4.64 0.32
C LEU A 68 -2.49 -4.29 -0.62
N GLY A 69 -2.26 -2.99 -0.82
CA GLY A 69 -1.07 -2.47 -1.47
C GLY A 69 0.09 -2.31 -0.49
N THR A 70 1.30 -2.11 -1.02
CA THR A 70 2.49 -1.91 -0.18
C THR A 70 2.62 -0.47 0.30
N THR A 71 3.24 -0.30 1.46
CA THR A 71 3.83 0.97 1.89
C THR A 71 5.33 0.84 1.88
N ARG A 72 6.02 1.75 1.18
CA ARG A 72 7.47 1.78 1.09
C ARG A 72 7.99 3.17 1.45
N GLU A 73 8.84 3.25 2.45
CA GLU A 73 9.52 4.49 2.85
C GLU A 73 11.01 4.39 2.56
N ILE A 74 11.54 5.39 1.87
CA ILE A 74 12.94 5.46 1.45
C ILE A 74 13.55 6.76 1.98
N GLU A 75 14.60 6.64 2.78
CA GLU A 75 15.44 7.75 3.23
C GLU A 75 16.56 8.01 2.22
N PHE A 76 16.75 9.27 1.85
CA PHE A 76 17.90 9.71 1.06
C PHE A 76 19.12 9.87 1.95
N LEU A 77 20.22 9.16 1.68
CA LEU A 77 21.45 9.25 2.47
C LEU A 77 22.40 10.35 1.98
N ASP A 78 22.17 10.87 0.77
CA ASP A 78 22.87 12.00 0.16
C ASP A 78 21.88 12.99 -0.46
N ASP A 79 22.32 14.22 -0.73
CA ASP A 79 21.57 15.18 -1.55
C ASP A 79 21.23 14.58 -2.92
N ALA A 80 19.95 14.63 -3.29
CA ALA A 80 19.45 13.93 -4.47
C ALA A 80 18.31 14.69 -5.16
N GLY A 81 17.85 14.13 -6.26
CA GLY A 81 16.63 14.55 -6.94
C GLY A 81 15.70 13.36 -7.16
N TYR A 82 14.40 13.62 -7.15
CA TYR A 82 13.38 12.61 -7.34
C TYR A 82 12.20 13.15 -8.15
N SER A 83 11.54 12.28 -8.89
CA SER A 83 10.30 12.54 -9.61
C SER A 83 9.41 11.32 -9.45
N LEU A 84 8.10 11.50 -9.63
CA LEU A 84 7.14 10.41 -9.43
C LEU A 84 6.03 10.49 -10.47
N GLU A 85 5.67 9.32 -11.00
CA GLU A 85 4.56 9.14 -11.93
C GLU A 85 3.66 8.01 -11.41
N GLY A 86 2.54 8.37 -10.80
CA GLY A 86 1.61 7.43 -10.17
C GLY A 86 0.15 7.82 -10.39
N ASP A 87 -0.76 6.92 -10.02
CA ASP A 87 -2.22 7.14 -10.08
C ASP A 87 -2.91 6.47 -8.88
N GLY A 88 -4.22 6.63 -8.76
CA GLY A 88 -5.01 5.99 -7.70
C GLY A 88 -4.93 6.69 -6.33
N SER A 89 -4.46 7.94 -6.28
CA SER A 89 -4.42 8.75 -5.05
C SER A 89 -5.65 9.63 -4.82
N VAL A 90 -6.56 9.72 -5.81
CA VAL A 90 -7.72 10.62 -5.74
C VAL A 90 -9.04 9.86 -5.64
N THR A 91 -9.22 8.84 -6.49
CA THR A 91 -10.46 8.04 -6.51
C THR A 91 -10.21 6.70 -5.84
N ALA A 92 -11.00 6.41 -4.79
CA ALA A 92 -10.97 5.13 -4.11
C ALA A 92 -11.36 4.00 -5.07
N PRO A 93 -10.64 2.85 -5.07
CA PRO A 93 -11.05 1.70 -5.86
C PRO A 93 -12.43 1.20 -5.41
N PRO A 94 -13.41 1.12 -6.33
CA PRO A 94 -14.80 0.87 -5.94
C PRO A 94 -14.99 -0.56 -5.43
N GLY A 95 -15.87 -0.70 -4.44
CA GLY A 95 -16.42 -2.00 -4.07
C GLY A 95 -17.51 -2.46 -5.04
N LEU A 96 -17.78 -3.76 -5.08
CA LEU A 96 -18.79 -4.36 -5.95
C LEU A 96 -19.81 -5.19 -5.17
N PHE A 97 -21.07 -5.15 -5.61
CA PHE A 97 -22.17 -5.97 -5.10
C PHE A 97 -22.35 -5.94 -3.57
N GLY A 98 -22.18 -4.76 -2.96
CA GLY A 98 -22.28 -4.56 -1.52
C GLY A 98 -20.96 -4.63 -0.77
N GLY A 99 -19.83 -4.84 -1.47
CA GLY A 99 -18.50 -4.58 -0.91
C GLY A 99 -18.22 -3.09 -0.80
N ALA A 100 -17.39 -2.72 0.17
CA ALA A 100 -16.94 -1.36 0.42
C ALA A 100 -15.75 -0.97 -0.47
N GLU A 101 -15.54 0.33 -0.62
CA GLU A 101 -14.40 0.89 -1.34
C GLU A 101 -13.08 0.52 -0.65
N GLY A 102 -12.03 0.39 -1.45
CA GLY A 102 -10.67 0.31 -0.94
C GLY A 102 -10.11 1.70 -0.65
N THR A 103 -8.85 1.79 -0.20
CA THR A 103 -8.23 3.08 0.10
C THR A 103 -7.41 3.64 -1.07
N PRO A 104 -7.46 4.95 -1.34
CA PRO A 104 -6.51 5.62 -2.23
C PRO A 104 -5.06 5.49 -1.76
N GLY A 105 -4.12 5.63 -2.71
CA GLY A 105 -2.71 5.79 -2.41
C GLY A 105 -2.36 7.21 -1.93
N ALA A 106 -1.14 7.38 -1.42
CA ALA A 106 -0.63 8.67 -0.98
C ALA A 106 0.90 8.74 -1.16
N VAL A 107 1.41 9.96 -1.31
CA VAL A 107 2.85 10.24 -1.34
C VAL A 107 3.14 11.27 -0.25
N LEU A 108 3.97 10.91 0.71
CA LEU A 108 4.26 11.73 1.89
C LEU A 108 5.77 11.94 1.99
N LEU A 109 6.20 13.19 2.16
CA LEU A 109 7.58 13.53 2.50
C LEU A 109 7.68 13.74 4.01
N ASN A 110 8.68 13.14 4.65
CA ASN A 110 8.98 13.28 6.08
C ASN A 110 7.79 12.97 6.99
N ARG A 111 7.10 11.85 6.70
CA ARG A 111 5.92 11.38 7.42
C ARG A 111 6.17 11.25 8.91
N GLY A 112 5.22 11.67 9.74
CA GLY A 112 5.28 11.63 11.20
C GLY A 112 6.16 12.71 11.83
N THR A 113 6.67 13.67 11.04
CA THR A 113 7.48 14.78 11.54
C THR A 113 6.74 16.12 11.46
N ALA A 114 7.28 17.16 12.10
CA ALA A 114 6.75 18.51 11.97
C ALA A 114 6.86 19.09 10.55
N GLY A 115 7.69 18.48 9.69
CA GLY A 115 7.89 18.85 8.29
C GLY A 115 7.17 17.95 7.31
N GLU A 116 6.19 17.16 7.76
CA GLU A 116 5.40 16.29 6.87
C GLU A 116 4.72 17.09 5.76
N LEU A 117 4.84 16.62 4.52
CA LEU A 117 4.16 17.18 3.36
C LEU A 117 3.50 16.08 2.55
N GLU A 118 2.21 16.23 2.28
CA GLU A 118 1.52 15.44 1.26
C GLU A 118 1.86 15.99 -0.14
N LEU A 119 2.30 15.10 -1.01
CA LEU A 119 2.69 15.41 -2.38
C LEU A 119 1.65 14.87 -3.37
N PRO A 120 1.50 15.50 -4.54
CA PRO A 120 0.73 14.93 -5.63
C PRO A 120 1.28 13.56 -6.06
N SER A 121 0.43 12.69 -6.61
CA SER A 121 0.85 11.41 -7.18
C SER A 121 1.51 11.52 -8.56
N LYS A 122 1.71 12.73 -9.10
CA LYS A 122 2.51 12.97 -10.30
C LYS A 122 3.23 14.30 -10.16
N PHE A 123 4.56 14.31 -10.30
CA PHE A 123 5.33 15.55 -10.31
C PHE A 123 6.69 15.40 -11.00
N PRO A 124 7.18 16.46 -11.67
CA PRO A 124 8.52 16.49 -12.22
C PRO A 124 9.56 16.62 -11.11
N TYR A 125 10.83 16.59 -11.48
CA TYR A 125 11.99 16.72 -10.60
C TYR A 125 11.76 17.64 -9.38
N ARG A 126 12.05 17.11 -8.19
CA ARG A 126 12.14 17.80 -6.91
C ARG A 126 13.50 17.50 -6.28
N LYS A 127 13.99 18.42 -5.44
CA LYS A 127 15.20 18.23 -4.66
C LYS A 127 14.88 17.48 -3.35
N ALA A 128 15.71 16.52 -2.97
CA ALA A 128 15.80 15.96 -1.63
C ALA A 128 17.14 16.35 -1.00
N THR A 129 17.13 16.52 0.33
CA THR A 129 18.34 16.68 1.14
C THR A 129 18.62 15.36 1.85
N SER A 130 19.89 15.08 2.17
CA SER A 130 20.23 13.93 3.03
C SER A 130 19.39 13.95 4.32
N GLY A 131 18.77 12.82 4.65
CA GLY A 131 17.85 12.62 5.76
C GLY A 131 16.36 12.78 5.40
N ASP A 132 16.01 13.33 4.24
CA ASP A 132 14.61 13.36 3.79
C ASP A 132 14.09 11.93 3.55
N ARG A 133 12.81 11.69 3.86
CA ARG A 133 12.14 10.38 3.70
C ARG A 133 10.93 10.49 2.80
N LEU A 134 10.92 9.76 1.70
CA LEU A 134 9.77 9.65 0.81
C LEU A 134 9.00 8.36 1.12
N CYS A 135 7.78 8.51 1.60
CA CYS A 135 6.86 7.41 1.87
C CYS A 135 5.83 7.32 0.74
N LEU A 136 5.79 6.16 0.09
CA LEU A 136 4.86 5.79 -0.95
C LEU A 136 3.87 4.79 -0.38
N ILE A 137 2.58 5.14 -0.42
CA ILE A 137 1.49 4.29 0.03
C ILE A 137 0.67 3.92 -1.19
N SER A 138 0.60 2.62 -1.50
CA SER A 138 -0.14 2.15 -2.67
C SER A 138 -1.66 2.12 -2.42
N PRO A 139 -2.47 2.36 -3.48
CA PRO A 139 -3.91 2.15 -3.41
C PRO A 139 -4.23 0.68 -3.12
N CYS A 140 -5.34 0.44 -2.44
CA CYS A 140 -5.81 -0.90 -2.06
C CYS A 140 -7.15 -1.21 -2.73
N GLY A 141 -7.37 -2.47 -3.09
CA GLY A 141 -8.55 -2.88 -3.85
C GLY A 141 -9.85 -2.75 -3.07
N GLY A 142 -10.96 -2.56 -3.78
CA GLY A 142 -12.31 -2.62 -3.20
C GLY A 142 -12.77 -4.04 -2.91
N GLY A 143 -13.70 -4.19 -1.97
CA GLY A 143 -14.29 -5.46 -1.60
C GLY A 143 -15.37 -5.94 -2.57
N TYR A 144 -15.69 -7.24 -2.52
CA TYR A 144 -16.77 -7.85 -3.29
C TYR A 144 -17.79 -8.50 -2.36
N GLY A 145 -19.07 -8.19 -2.54
CA GLY A 145 -20.17 -8.79 -1.80
C GLY A 145 -20.30 -8.23 -0.38
N ASN A 146 -21.42 -8.50 0.28
CA ASN A 146 -21.69 -8.03 1.63
C ASN A 146 -20.64 -8.55 2.65
N PRO A 147 -19.88 -7.68 3.34
CA PRO A 147 -18.92 -8.07 4.39
C PRO A 147 -19.50 -9.00 5.46
N ALA A 148 -20.78 -8.86 5.80
CA ALA A 148 -21.43 -9.72 6.80
C ALA A 148 -21.55 -11.20 6.38
N GLU A 149 -21.37 -11.49 5.09
CA GLU A 149 -21.35 -12.84 4.52
C GLU A 149 -19.93 -13.44 4.43
N ARG A 150 -18.88 -12.71 4.83
CA ARG A 150 -17.51 -13.24 4.86
C ARG A 150 -17.44 -14.44 5.80
N ASP A 151 -16.71 -15.47 5.39
CA ASP A 151 -16.48 -16.65 6.21
C ASP A 151 -15.75 -16.28 7.51
N ARG A 152 -16.20 -16.80 8.64
CA ARG A 152 -15.66 -16.44 9.96
C ARG A 152 -14.21 -16.89 10.14
N ASN A 153 -13.83 -18.04 9.55
CA ASN A 153 -12.45 -18.49 9.58
C ASN A 153 -11.56 -17.58 8.74
N ALA A 154 -12.05 -17.10 7.59
CA ALA A 154 -11.31 -16.14 6.77
C ALA A 154 -11.08 -14.80 7.51
N VAL A 155 -12.06 -14.32 8.29
CA VAL A 155 -11.87 -13.15 9.16
C VAL A 155 -10.82 -13.43 10.25
N GLN A 156 -10.82 -14.64 10.83
CA GLN A 156 -9.82 -15.03 11.82
C GLN A 156 -8.41 -15.13 11.23
N GLU A 157 -8.29 -15.65 10.01
CA GLU A 157 -7.02 -15.66 9.27
C GLU A 157 -6.53 -14.24 8.99
N ASP A 158 -7.40 -13.34 8.49
CA ASP A 158 -7.05 -11.92 8.28
C ASP A 158 -6.58 -11.23 9.58
N LEU A 159 -7.16 -11.59 10.73
CA LEU A 159 -6.74 -11.07 12.06
C LEU A 159 -5.38 -11.59 12.48
N ILE A 160 -5.06 -12.86 12.19
CA ILE A 160 -3.77 -13.46 12.51
C ILE A 160 -2.68 -12.86 11.63
N ASP A 161 -2.99 -12.66 10.35
CA ASP A 161 -2.05 -12.12 9.35
C ASP A 161 -1.91 -10.59 9.44
N GLY A 162 -2.75 -9.91 10.23
CA GLY A 162 -2.71 -8.45 10.41
C GLY A 162 -3.24 -7.67 9.20
N TYR A 163 -4.11 -8.28 8.40
CA TYR A 163 -4.79 -7.61 7.29
C TYR A 163 -6.01 -6.81 7.76
N VAL A 164 -6.65 -7.28 8.83
CA VAL A 164 -7.85 -6.70 9.41
C VAL A 164 -7.64 -6.58 10.92
N SER A 165 -7.87 -5.39 11.48
CA SER A 165 -7.78 -5.19 12.92
C SER A 165 -8.97 -5.79 13.65
N ARG A 166 -8.87 -5.98 14.97
CA ARG A 166 -10.01 -6.39 15.81
C ARG A 166 -11.18 -5.43 15.73
N GLU A 167 -10.90 -4.13 15.58
CA GLU A 167 -11.94 -3.13 15.44
C GLU A 167 -12.68 -3.31 14.12
N SER A 168 -11.94 -3.43 13.02
CA SER A 168 -12.48 -3.66 11.67
C SER A 168 -13.22 -5.00 11.55
N ALA A 169 -12.70 -6.07 12.16
CA ALA A 169 -13.37 -7.37 12.27
C ALA A 169 -14.78 -7.23 12.87
N ARG A 170 -14.91 -6.42 13.92
CA ARG A 170 -16.18 -6.18 14.61
C ARG A 170 -17.11 -5.25 13.82
N THR A 171 -16.59 -4.12 13.32
CA THR A 171 -17.40 -3.08 12.68
C THR A 171 -17.82 -3.46 11.27
N ASN A 172 -16.90 -4.04 10.48
CA ASN A 172 -17.14 -4.35 9.08
C ASN A 172 -17.70 -5.76 8.89
N TYR A 173 -17.24 -6.74 9.66
CA TYR A 173 -17.60 -8.15 9.46
C TYR A 173 -18.52 -8.72 10.56
N GLY A 174 -18.76 -7.98 11.65
CA GLY A 174 -19.62 -8.41 12.75
C GLY A 174 -19.03 -9.54 13.60
N ALA A 175 -17.70 -9.64 13.69
CA ALA A 175 -17.02 -10.60 14.57
C ALA A 175 -17.32 -10.31 16.06
N LYS A 176 -17.41 -11.36 16.87
CA LYS A 176 -17.67 -11.26 18.31
C LYS A 176 -16.37 -11.22 19.11
N GLU A 177 -16.43 -10.69 20.33
CA GLU A 177 -15.29 -10.49 21.24
C GLU A 177 -14.57 -11.80 21.65
N SER A 178 -15.22 -12.95 21.46
CA SER A 178 -14.68 -14.28 21.76
C SER A 178 -14.01 -14.99 20.58
N GLU A 179 -13.98 -14.35 19.42
CA GLU A 179 -13.30 -14.79 18.19
C GLU A 179 -11.94 -14.07 18.05
#